data_AF-A0A422Q4M0-F1
#
_entry.id   AF-A0A422Q4M0-F1
#
_cell.length_a   1.000
_cell.length_b   1.000
_cell.length_c   1.000
_cell.angle_alpha   90.00
_cell.angle_beta   90.00
_cell.angle_gamma   90.00
#
_symmetry.space_group_name_H-M   'P 1'
#
loop_
_entity.id
_entity.type
_entity.pdbx_description
1 polymer ?
#
loop_
_entity_poly.entity_id
_entity_poly.type
_entity_poly.pdbx_seq_one_letter_code
_entity_poly.pdbx_strand_id
1 'polypeptide(L)'
;ASVARWSLGPGESVLLVVGGASESVLASPNTNELRLQNRRGFVKIALQEGSPLVPVYAFGENDVYAIPRVATSAWWRRVEKLFRKATTFGFPLFLGRGWFNYSFGILPHRRPITVVVGEPLLVPKIPQPTAEDLQEWHDKYVTALKRLFDEYRAVYDVESSGLRIH
;
A
#
# COMPACT_ATOMS: atom_id res chain seq x y z
N ALA A 1 19.00 -2.03 -6.46
CA ALA A 1 19.29 -0.58 -6.51
C ALA A 1 18.60 0.09 -5.33
N SER A 2 19.31 0.81 -4.47
CA SER A 2 18.73 1.45 -3.28
C SER A 2 17.88 2.66 -3.69
N VAL A 3 16.61 2.69 -3.28
CA VAL A 3 15.66 3.80 -3.50
C VAL A 3 16.25 5.16 -3.07
N ALA A 4 17.16 5.16 -2.08
CA ALA A 4 17.87 6.34 -1.59
C ALA A 4 18.68 7.11 -2.67
N ARG A 5 19.02 6.49 -3.81
CA ARG A 5 19.84 7.15 -4.84
C ARG A 5 19.03 7.99 -5.85
N TRP A 6 17.70 8.03 -5.73
CA TRP A 6 16.81 8.67 -6.70
C TRP A 6 16.34 10.08 -6.33
N SER A 7 16.67 10.60 -5.15
CA SER A 7 16.40 12.00 -4.79
C SER A 7 17.61 12.85 -5.20
N LEU A 8 17.59 13.42 -6.41
CA LEU A 8 18.71 14.09 -7.09
C LEU A 8 18.78 15.62 -6.85
N GLY A 9 17.93 16.23 -6.02
CA GLY A 9 18.10 17.63 -5.63
C GLY A 9 16.87 18.33 -5.08
N PRO A 10 16.98 19.64 -4.80
CA PRO A 10 15.84 20.47 -4.40
C PRO A 10 14.71 20.42 -5.45
N GLY A 11 13.48 20.17 -5.01
CA GLY A 11 12.29 20.14 -5.87
C GLY A 11 11.86 18.77 -6.38
N GLU A 12 12.59 17.70 -6.06
CA GLU A 12 12.18 16.33 -6.40
C GLU A 12 11.34 15.68 -5.29
N SER A 13 10.43 14.78 -5.68
CA SER A 13 9.59 14.02 -4.77
C SER A 13 9.57 12.56 -5.19
N VAL A 14 9.67 11.65 -4.23
CA VAL A 14 9.66 10.19 -4.48
C VAL A 14 8.41 9.60 -3.82
N LEU A 15 7.60 8.92 -4.62
CA LEU A 15 6.48 8.12 -4.13
C LEU A 15 6.93 6.68 -3.93
N LEU A 16 6.72 6.13 -2.73
CA LEU A 16 7.03 4.74 -2.42
C LEU A 16 5.77 3.97 -2.02
N VAL A 17 5.49 2.88 -2.74
CA VAL A 17 4.44 1.93 -2.38
C VAL A 17 5.03 0.86 -1.46
N VAL A 18 4.82 1.03 -0.16
CA VAL A 18 5.45 0.22 0.91
C VAL A 18 4.91 -1.21 1.02
N GLY A 19 3.70 -1.45 0.52
CA GLY A 19 3.01 -2.73 0.61
C GLY A 19 3.49 -3.84 -0.30
N GLY A 20 3.85 -3.48 -1.53
CA GLY A 20 4.26 -4.40 -2.58
C GLY A 20 3.23 -5.49 -2.91
N ALA A 21 3.64 -6.50 -3.68
CA ALA A 21 2.77 -7.58 -4.19
C ALA A 21 2.12 -8.47 -3.10
N SER A 22 2.52 -8.33 -1.83
CA SER A 22 1.92 -9.09 -0.73
C SER A 22 0.57 -8.50 -0.29
N GLU A 23 0.35 -7.20 -0.46
CA GLU A 23 -0.93 -6.55 -0.15
C GLU A 23 -2.00 -6.85 -1.21
N SER A 24 -1.61 -6.92 -2.49
CA SER A 24 -2.54 -7.19 -3.61
C SER A 24 -3.27 -8.54 -3.51
N VAL A 25 -2.79 -9.48 -2.70
CA VAL A 25 -3.43 -10.79 -2.49
C VAL A 25 -4.47 -10.76 -1.36
N LEU A 26 -4.44 -9.73 -0.51
CA LEU A 26 -5.43 -9.50 0.54
C LEU A 26 -6.53 -8.51 0.10
N ALA A 27 -6.32 -7.79 -1.01
CA ALA A 27 -7.26 -6.82 -1.56
C ALA A 27 -8.66 -7.43 -1.75
N SER A 28 -9.57 -7.09 -0.84
CA SER A 28 -10.96 -7.50 -0.91
C SER A 28 -11.84 -6.25 -0.86
N PRO A 29 -12.99 -6.23 -1.56
CA PRO A 29 -13.91 -5.10 -1.50
C PRO A 29 -14.26 -4.75 -0.04
N ASN A 30 -14.33 -3.45 0.26
CA ASN A 30 -14.69 -2.89 1.58
C ASN A 30 -13.71 -3.25 2.74
N THR A 31 -12.54 -3.79 2.42
CA THR A 31 -11.45 -4.04 3.39
C THR A 31 -10.28 -3.11 3.11
N ASN A 32 -9.60 -2.67 4.17
CA ASN A 32 -8.40 -1.85 4.05
C ASN A 32 -7.32 -2.45 4.96
N GLU A 33 -6.53 -3.37 4.39
CA GLU A 33 -5.47 -4.07 5.10
C GLU A 33 -4.10 -3.66 4.55
N LEU A 34 -3.34 -2.91 5.33
CA LEU A 34 -1.98 -2.47 4.98
C LEU A 34 -0.94 -3.27 5.77
N ARG A 35 0.15 -3.69 5.11
CA ARG A 35 1.30 -4.35 5.72
C ARG A 35 2.43 -3.35 5.95
N LEU A 36 2.23 -2.48 6.94
CA LEU A 36 3.13 -1.38 7.24
C LEU A 36 3.94 -1.59 8.54
N GLN A 37 3.47 -2.39 9.49
CA GLN A 37 4.01 -2.47 10.86
C GLN A 37 5.50 -2.82 10.89
N ASN A 38 5.91 -3.75 10.02
CA ASN A 38 7.27 -4.25 9.92
C ASN A 38 8.09 -3.58 8.80
N ARG A 39 7.51 -2.60 8.09
CA ARG A 39 8.14 -1.92 6.94
C ARG A 39 8.69 -0.57 7.35
N ARG A 40 9.92 -0.53 7.86
CA ARG A 40 10.56 0.71 8.36
C ARG A 40 11.67 1.26 7.46
N GLY A 41 11.95 0.60 6.33
CA GLY A 41 13.03 0.99 5.42
C GLY A 41 12.86 2.39 4.83
N PHE A 42 11.62 2.81 4.59
CA PHE A 42 11.33 4.15 4.06
C PHE A 42 11.61 5.25 5.09
N VAL A 43 11.25 5.00 6.36
CA VAL A 43 11.57 5.89 7.49
C VAL A 43 13.07 6.03 7.65
N LYS A 44 13.81 4.91 7.53
CA LYS A 44 15.27 4.92 7.57
C LYS A 44 15.87 5.86 6.51
N ILE A 45 15.41 5.75 5.27
CA ILE A 45 15.92 6.61 4.17
C ILE A 45 15.55 8.07 4.44
N ALA A 46 14.32 8.35 4.86
CA ALA A 46 13.87 9.71 5.16
C ALA A 46 14.72 10.36 6.27
N LEU A 47 15.01 9.64 7.36
CA LEU A 47 15.89 10.11 8.43
C LEU A 47 17.32 10.32 7.95
N GLN A 48 17.86 9.42 7.13
CA GLN A 48 19.23 9.55 6.62
C GLN A 48 19.42 10.80 5.75
N GLU A 49 18.40 11.15 4.97
CA GLU A 49 18.44 12.31 4.08
C GLU A 49 17.93 13.60 4.73
N GLY A 50 17.09 13.50 5.76
CA GLY A 50 16.34 14.62 6.33
C GLY A 50 15.12 15.00 5.49
N SER A 51 14.58 14.06 4.72
CA SER A 51 13.47 14.30 3.79
C SER A 51 12.12 14.12 4.50
N PRO A 52 11.17 15.07 4.36
CA PRO A 52 9.85 14.94 4.98
C PRO A 52 9.10 13.67 4.54
N LEU A 53 8.40 13.03 5.47
CA LEU A 53 7.52 11.89 5.20
C LEU A 53 6.09 12.39 4.98
N VAL A 54 5.50 12.11 3.82
CA VAL A 54 4.12 12.51 3.51
C VAL A 54 3.22 11.28 3.51
N PRO A 55 2.20 11.19 4.39
CA PRO A 55 1.22 10.12 4.36
C PRO A 55 0.27 10.33 3.18
N VAL A 56 0.08 9.29 2.38
CA VAL A 56 -0.81 9.29 1.21
C VAL A 56 -1.67 8.04 1.26
N TYR A 57 -2.96 8.19 1.02
CA TYR A 57 -3.93 7.09 1.02
C TYR A 57 -4.81 7.14 -0.22
N ALA A 58 -5.08 5.98 -0.84
CA ALA A 58 -5.94 5.87 -2.01
C ALA A 58 -7.20 5.05 -1.69
N PHE A 59 -8.35 5.70 -1.69
CA PHE A 59 -9.65 5.05 -1.53
C PHE A 59 -10.15 4.46 -2.85
N GLY A 60 -10.87 3.34 -2.78
CA GLY A 60 -11.49 2.68 -3.93
C GLY A 60 -10.57 1.77 -4.74
N GLU A 61 -9.28 1.66 -4.39
CA GLU A 61 -8.31 0.79 -5.09
C GLU A 61 -8.76 -0.68 -5.08
N ASN A 62 -9.31 -1.15 -3.95
CA ASN A 62 -9.74 -2.54 -3.78
C ASN A 62 -10.99 -2.92 -4.60
N ASP A 63 -11.72 -1.95 -5.14
CA ASP A 63 -12.94 -2.20 -5.93
C ASP A 63 -12.66 -2.27 -7.44
N VAL A 64 -11.44 -1.95 -7.84
CA VAL A 64 -11.01 -1.87 -9.24
C VAL A 64 -10.86 -3.27 -9.84
N TYR A 65 -10.54 -4.26 -9.01
CA TYR A 65 -10.40 -5.66 -9.40
C TYR A 65 -11.10 -6.57 -8.40
N ALA A 66 -11.87 -7.53 -8.90
CA ALA A 66 -12.48 -8.54 -8.06
C ALA A 66 -11.53 -9.73 -7.91
N ILE A 67 -11.24 -10.17 -6.69
CA ILE A 67 -10.57 -11.46 -6.48
C ILE A 67 -11.62 -12.57 -6.66
N PRO A 68 -11.45 -13.50 -7.62
CA PRO A 68 -12.38 -14.61 -7.80
C PRO A 68 -12.58 -15.40 -6.51
N ARG A 69 -13.81 -15.84 -6.19
CA ARG A 69 -14.07 -16.75 -5.06
C ARG A 69 -13.25 -18.05 -5.12
N VAL A 70 -12.84 -18.50 -6.31
CA VAL A 70 -11.95 -19.67 -6.45
C VAL A 70 -10.56 -19.42 -5.85
N ALA A 71 -10.11 -18.16 -5.76
CA ALA A 71 -8.82 -17.81 -5.20
C ALA A 71 -8.74 -18.07 -3.67
N THR A 72 -9.87 -18.11 -2.97
CA THR A 72 -9.89 -18.45 -1.52
C THR A 72 -9.92 -19.96 -1.25
N SER A 73 -10.08 -20.79 -2.29
CA SER A 73 -10.13 -22.24 -2.16
C SER A 73 -8.80 -22.82 -1.65
N ALA A 74 -8.87 -23.89 -0.84
CA ALA A 74 -7.68 -24.56 -0.31
C ALA A 74 -6.80 -25.17 -1.42
N TRP A 75 -7.41 -25.57 -2.54
CA TRP A 75 -6.70 -26.02 -3.72
C TRP A 75 -5.92 -24.88 -4.38
N TRP A 76 -6.55 -23.72 -4.59
CA TRP A 76 -5.87 -22.57 -5.18
C TRP A 76 -4.71 -22.07 -4.31
N ARG A 77 -4.90 -21.98 -2.98
CA ARG A 77 -3.81 -21.62 -2.06
C ARG A 77 -2.60 -22.54 -2.15
N ARG A 78 -2.79 -23.84 -2.48
CA ARG A 78 -1.68 -24.78 -2.71
C ARG A 78 -0.97 -24.48 -4.03
N VAL A 79 -1.71 -24.19 -5.10
CA VAL A 79 -1.17 -23.80 -6.41
C VAL A 79 -0.37 -22.50 -6.29
N GLU A 80 -0.94 -21.48 -5.66
CA GLU A 80 -0.28 -20.20 -5.41
C GLU A 80 1.00 -20.39 -4.58
N LYS A 81 0.95 -21.20 -3.51
CA LYS A 81 2.13 -21.50 -2.68
C LYS A 81 3.23 -22.22 -3.46
N LEU A 82 2.87 -23.10 -4.39
CA LEU A 82 3.83 -23.79 -5.25
C LEU A 82 4.44 -22.81 -6.27
N PHE A 83 3.63 -21.93 -6.85
CA PHE A 83 4.08 -20.89 -7.77
C PHE A 83 5.00 -19.85 -7.11
N ARG A 84 4.66 -19.38 -5.90
CA ARG A 84 5.51 -18.49 -5.08
C ARG A 84 6.84 -19.14 -4.65
N LYS A 85 6.94 -20.46 -4.64
CA LYS A 85 8.23 -21.15 -4.42
C LYS A 85 9.10 -21.14 -5.68
N ALA A 86 8.47 -21.15 -6.85
CA ALA A 86 9.17 -21.13 -8.13
C ALA A 86 9.47 -19.70 -8.63
N THR A 87 8.73 -18.69 -8.14
CA THR A 87 8.80 -17.30 -8.61
C THR A 87 8.79 -16.32 -7.43
N THR A 88 9.44 -15.16 -7.59
CA THR A 88 9.52 -14.12 -6.54
C THR A 88 8.20 -13.39 -6.29
N PHE A 89 7.20 -13.56 -7.17
CA PHE A 89 5.91 -12.86 -7.11
C PHE A 89 4.75 -13.87 -7.11
N GLY A 90 3.64 -13.54 -6.43
CA GLY A 90 2.44 -14.38 -6.45
C GLY A 90 1.77 -14.40 -7.83
N PHE A 91 1.06 -15.47 -8.16
CA PHE A 91 0.29 -15.52 -9.40
C PHE A 91 -0.89 -14.52 -9.31
N PRO A 92 -0.98 -13.52 -10.20
CA PRO A 92 -2.03 -12.52 -10.13
C PRO A 92 -3.38 -13.10 -10.55
N LEU A 93 -4.22 -13.45 -9.58
CA LEU A 93 -5.64 -13.75 -9.81
C LEU A 93 -6.50 -12.54 -9.46
N PHE A 94 -6.78 -11.74 -10.47
CA PHE A 94 -7.79 -10.70 -10.41
C PHE A 94 -8.70 -10.78 -11.63
N LEU A 95 -9.98 -10.48 -11.42
CA LEU A 95 -10.99 -10.33 -12.45
C LEU A 95 -11.28 -8.84 -12.61
N GLY A 96 -11.09 -8.37 -13.83
CA GLY A 96 -11.58 -7.10 -14.29
C GLY A 96 -12.61 -7.29 -15.41
N ARG A 97 -12.75 -6.28 -16.26
CA ARG A 97 -13.57 -6.32 -17.48
C ARG A 97 -12.73 -6.71 -18.70
N GLY A 98 -13.40 -7.30 -19.70
CA GLY A 98 -12.86 -7.48 -21.03
C GLY A 98 -12.98 -6.21 -21.87
N TRP A 99 -12.34 -6.20 -23.04
CA TRP A 99 -12.46 -5.09 -23.99
C TRP A 99 -13.89 -4.94 -24.53
N PHE A 100 -14.63 -6.05 -24.61
CA PHE A 100 -15.98 -6.13 -25.19
C PHE A 100 -17.05 -6.69 -24.23
N ASN A 101 -16.68 -7.19 -23.04
CA ASN A 101 -17.61 -7.78 -22.07
C ASN A 101 -17.30 -7.30 -20.65
N TYR A 102 -18.33 -7.05 -19.83
CA TYR A 102 -18.15 -6.57 -18.45
C TYR A 102 -17.86 -7.67 -17.41
N SER A 103 -17.91 -8.95 -17.81
CA SER A 103 -17.91 -10.08 -16.87
C SER A 103 -16.56 -10.79 -16.70
N PHE A 104 -15.59 -10.59 -17.61
CA PHE A 104 -14.29 -11.27 -17.54
C PHE A 104 -13.21 -10.56 -18.38
N GLY A 105 -12.08 -10.18 -17.76
CA GLY A 105 -10.88 -9.68 -18.46
C GLY A 105 -9.83 -9.06 -17.52
N ILE A 106 -8.82 -8.40 -18.10
CA ILE A 106 -7.68 -7.82 -17.37
C ILE A 106 -7.81 -6.32 -17.10
N LEU A 107 -8.87 -5.66 -17.60
CA LEU A 107 -9.01 -4.21 -17.44
C LEU A 107 -9.69 -3.86 -16.11
N PRO A 108 -9.29 -2.77 -15.46
CA PRO A 108 -9.88 -2.33 -14.20
C PRO A 108 -11.37 -2.00 -14.34
N HIS A 109 -12.20 -2.36 -13.36
CA HIS A 109 -13.58 -1.88 -13.25
C HIS A 109 -13.59 -0.34 -13.16
N ARG A 110 -14.66 0.29 -13.67
CA ARG A 110 -14.82 1.75 -13.61
C ARG A 110 -15.30 2.17 -12.22
N ARG A 111 -14.37 2.21 -11.27
CA ARG A 111 -14.59 2.69 -9.90
C ARG A 111 -13.75 3.95 -9.68
N PRO A 112 -14.29 4.96 -8.98
CA PRO A 112 -13.51 6.14 -8.63
C PRO A 112 -12.38 5.74 -7.68
N ILE A 113 -11.18 6.27 -7.94
CA ILE A 113 -10.05 6.18 -7.02
C ILE A 113 -9.80 7.59 -6.51
N THR A 114 -9.88 7.78 -5.19
CA THR A 114 -9.67 9.09 -4.57
C THR A 114 -8.39 9.04 -3.75
N VAL A 115 -7.39 9.82 -4.15
CA VAL A 115 -6.11 9.92 -3.44
C VAL A 115 -6.14 11.14 -2.53
N VAL A 116 -5.92 10.91 -1.24
CA VAL A 116 -5.78 11.95 -0.23
C VAL A 116 -4.32 12.05 0.21
N VAL A 117 -3.84 13.28 0.34
CA VAL A 117 -2.46 13.60 0.72
C VAL A 117 -2.52 14.35 2.04
N GLY A 118 -1.85 13.82 3.06
CA GLY A 118 -1.82 14.41 4.39
C GLY A 118 -0.68 15.41 4.59
N GLU A 119 -0.62 15.95 5.80
CA GLU A 119 0.42 16.90 6.21
C GLU A 119 1.81 16.25 6.22
N PRO A 120 2.87 16.96 5.80
CA PRO A 120 4.23 16.45 5.82
C PRO A 120 4.76 16.33 7.25
N LEU A 121 5.29 15.15 7.60
CA LEU A 121 6.06 14.93 8.83
C LEU A 121 7.50 15.36 8.58
N LEU A 122 7.89 16.49 9.15
CA LEU A 122 9.27 16.96 9.13
C LEU A 122 10.13 16.09 10.04
N VAL A 123 11.13 15.41 9.46
CA VAL A 123 12.02 14.51 10.18
C VAL A 123 13.43 15.12 10.31
N PRO A 124 14.16 14.86 11.40
CA PRO A 124 15.54 15.27 11.52
C PRO A 124 16.44 14.46 10.59
N LYS A 125 17.58 15.04 10.20
CA LYS A 125 18.63 14.31 9.48
C LYS A 125 19.52 13.54 10.46
N ILE A 126 19.40 12.21 10.46
CA ILE A 126 20.17 11.29 11.29
C ILE A 126 20.89 10.29 10.37
N PRO A 127 22.21 10.42 10.14
CA PRO A 127 22.96 9.56 9.21
C PRO A 127 22.91 8.05 9.57
N GLN A 128 22.87 7.74 10.86
CA GLN A 128 22.79 6.38 11.39
C GLN A 128 21.65 6.28 12.41
N PRO A 129 20.39 6.16 11.95
CA PRO A 129 19.24 6.10 12.85
C PRO A 129 19.23 4.78 13.61
N THR A 130 18.90 4.87 14.90
CA THR A 130 18.75 3.72 15.81
C THR A 130 17.44 2.98 15.59
N ALA A 131 17.27 1.81 16.21
CA ALA A 131 16.00 1.07 16.10
C ALA A 131 14.84 1.84 16.76
N GLU A 132 15.15 2.57 17.81
CA GLU A 132 14.24 3.43 18.58
C GLU A 132 13.81 4.62 17.73
N ASP A 133 14.74 5.31 17.05
CA ASP A 133 14.39 6.39 16.12
C ASP A 133 13.45 5.89 15.02
N LEU A 134 13.75 4.72 14.45
CA LEU A 134 12.92 4.12 13.40
C LEU A 134 11.51 3.79 13.91
N GLN A 135 11.41 3.27 15.14
CA GLN A 135 10.12 2.96 15.76
C GLN A 135 9.31 4.24 15.99
N GLU A 136 9.91 5.25 16.61
CA GLU A 136 9.23 6.50 16.93
C GLU A 136 8.66 7.19 15.68
N TRP A 137 9.49 7.36 14.66
CA TRP A 137 9.07 8.04 13.43
C TRP A 137 8.11 7.20 12.58
N HIS A 138 8.23 5.88 12.64
CA HIS A 138 7.26 4.98 12.02
C HIS A 138 5.90 5.06 12.71
N ASP A 139 5.85 5.07 14.04
CA ASP A 139 4.60 5.20 14.79
C ASP A 139 3.92 6.55 14.52
N LYS A 140 4.68 7.64 14.44
CA LYS A 140 4.17 8.95 14.03
C LYS A 140 3.57 8.92 12.62
N TYR A 141 4.27 8.30 11.67
CA TYR A 141 3.76 8.15 10.30
C TYR A 141 2.48 7.31 10.25
N VAL A 142 2.45 6.16 10.94
CA VAL A 142 1.27 5.29 11.03
C VAL A 142 0.08 6.04 11.66
N THR A 143 0.33 6.83 12.69
CA THR A 143 -0.69 7.64 13.36
C THR A 143 -1.25 8.70 12.43
N ALA A 144 -0.39 9.41 11.70
CA ALA A 144 -0.82 10.39 10.71
C ALA A 144 -1.61 9.75 9.56
N LEU A 145 -1.20 8.58 9.08
CA LEU A 145 -1.91 7.84 8.04
C LEU A 145 -3.30 7.37 8.51
N LYS A 146 -3.42 6.86 9.75
CA LYS A 146 -4.70 6.49 10.35
C LYS A 146 -5.64 7.69 10.48
N ARG A 147 -5.12 8.82 10.97
CA ARG A 147 -5.88 10.06 11.07
C ARG A 147 -6.39 10.51 9.70
N LEU A 148 -5.51 10.49 8.68
CA LEU A 148 -5.87 10.83 7.30
C LEU A 148 -6.97 9.90 6.77
N PHE A 149 -6.87 8.59 7.02
CA PHE A 149 -7.93 7.66 6.66
C PHE A 149 -9.25 7.98 7.37
N ASP A 150 -9.23 8.19 8.69
CA ASP A 150 -10.42 8.41 9.49
C ASP A 150 -11.13 9.74 9.17
N GLU A 151 -10.39 10.75 8.73
CA GLU A 151 -10.94 12.03 8.29
C GLU A 151 -11.78 11.89 7.01
N TYR A 152 -11.32 11.05 6.07
CA TYR A 152 -11.89 10.98 4.72
C TYR A 152 -12.76 9.73 4.46
N ARG A 153 -12.67 8.69 5.31
CA ARG A 153 -13.45 7.44 5.17
C ARG A 153 -14.96 7.68 5.09
N ALA A 154 -15.49 8.65 5.85
CA ALA A 154 -16.92 8.91 5.89
C ALA A 154 -17.48 9.46 4.57
N VAL A 155 -16.61 9.97 3.71
CA VAL A 155 -16.96 10.54 2.39
C VAL A 155 -16.67 9.54 1.28
N TYR A 156 -15.49 8.89 1.33
CA TYR A 156 -14.98 8.10 0.20
C TYR A 156 -15.04 6.58 0.40
N ASP A 157 -15.35 6.10 1.60
CA ASP A 157 -15.38 4.66 1.93
C ASP A 157 -16.43 4.37 3.01
N VAL A 158 -17.70 4.67 2.70
CA VAL A 158 -18.82 4.61 3.65
C VAL A 158 -19.11 3.18 4.14
N GLU A 159 -18.87 2.18 3.28
CA GLU A 159 -19.10 0.76 3.58
C GLU A 159 -17.89 0.08 4.24
N SER A 160 -16.83 0.86 4.53
CA SER A 160 -15.57 0.34 5.05
C SER A 160 -15.70 -0.38 6.39
N SER A 161 -15.00 -1.50 6.49
CA SER A 161 -14.73 -2.16 7.78
C SER A 161 -13.66 -1.45 8.64
N GLY A 162 -13.12 -0.32 8.15
CA GLY A 162 -12.05 0.45 8.78
C GLY A 162 -10.65 0.04 8.32
N LEU A 163 -9.64 0.77 8.77
CA LEU A 163 -8.24 0.54 8.41
C LEU A 163 -7.55 -0.40 9.40
N ARG A 164 -6.98 -1.49 8.89
CA ARG A 164 -6.15 -2.44 9.65
C ARG A 164 -4.71 -2.38 9.16
N ILE A 165 -3.77 -2.26 10.09
CA ILE A 165 -2.34 -2.20 9.79
C ILE A 165 -1.66 -3.39 10.47
N HIS A 166 -0.94 -4.18 9.67
CA HIS A 166 -0.23 -5.42 10.03
C HIS A 166 1.27 -5.34 9.76
#